data_AF-A0A3Q3G7K3-F1
#
_entry.id   AF-A0A3Q3G7K3-F1
#
_cell.length_a   1.000
_cell.length_b   1.000
_cell.length_c   1.000
_cell.angle_alpha   90.00
_cell.angle_beta   90.00
_cell.angle_gamma   90.00
#
_symmetry.space_group_name_H-M   'P 1'
#
loop_
_entity.id
_entity.type
_entity.pdbx_description
1 polymer ?
#
loop_
_entity_poly.entity_id
_entity_poly.type
_entity_poly.pdbx_seq_one_letter_code
_entity_poly.pdbx_strand_id
1 'polypeptide(L)'
;MTDVLISTFSLQITFYEGKCFTGRKLEVRGDCDNFQDRGFMNRVNSIRVESGAWICFDHPDFKGQQYILEHGEYPEFQRWNSHNDHMGSCKPIRMHGEHYRIELFEACNFSGQCVEICEDCPFLQSRGLSKNCINSVKVYGDGRPLQGQTETAIDGTPAPPAGTDGGRHSGFKH
;
A
#
# COMPACT_ATOMS: atom_id res chain seq x y z
N MET A 1 16.68 -17.47 5.61
CA MET A 1 16.18 -18.79 5.14
C MET A 1 14.64 -18.86 5.17
N THR A 2 13.95 -17.71 5.19
CA THR A 2 12.48 -17.58 5.15
C THR A 2 12.00 -16.90 3.86
N ASP A 3 12.87 -16.15 3.18
CA ASP A 3 12.55 -15.42 1.94
C ASP A 3 12.27 -16.32 0.72
N VAL A 4 12.70 -17.59 0.78
CA VAL A 4 12.50 -18.54 -0.34
C VAL A 4 11.13 -19.23 -0.28
N LEU A 5 10.46 -19.27 0.88
CA LEU A 5 9.17 -19.96 1.04
C LEU A 5 7.97 -19.10 0.64
N ILE A 6 8.12 -17.78 0.53
CA ILE A 6 7.08 -16.89 -0.03
C ILE A 6 7.01 -17.04 -1.57
N SER A 7 8.07 -17.57 -2.20
CA SER A 7 8.20 -17.65 -3.66
C SER A 7 7.48 -18.82 -4.34
N THR A 8 6.82 -19.74 -3.63
CA THR A 8 6.16 -20.91 -4.25
C THR A 8 4.66 -21.03 -3.99
N PHE A 9 4.02 -20.04 -3.35
CA PHE A 9 2.56 -19.94 -3.47
C PHE A 9 2.26 -19.48 -4.90
N SER A 10 1.77 -20.40 -5.73
CA SER A 10 1.29 -20.06 -7.07
C SER A 10 0.20 -19.02 -6.94
N LEU A 11 0.51 -17.76 -7.27
CA LEU A 11 -0.45 -16.66 -7.32
C LEU A 11 -1.56 -17.04 -8.30
N GLN A 12 -2.81 -16.89 -7.88
CA GLN A 12 -3.95 -17.18 -8.72
C GLN A 12 -5.15 -16.30 -8.34
N ILE A 13 -5.78 -15.76 -9.38
CA ILE A 13 -7.06 -15.07 -9.33
C ILE A 13 -7.90 -15.54 -10.53
N THR A 14 -9.20 -15.73 -10.30
CA THR A 14 -10.17 -16.10 -11.33
C THR A 14 -11.29 -15.07 -11.41
N PHE A 15 -11.48 -14.49 -12.59
CA PHE A 15 -12.57 -13.57 -12.92
C PHE A 15 -13.70 -14.30 -13.63
N TYR A 16 -14.96 -13.95 -13.35
CA TYR A 16 -16.14 -14.57 -13.93
C TYR A 16 -17.09 -13.53 -14.55
N GLU A 17 -17.63 -13.82 -15.73
CA GLU A 17 -18.62 -12.95 -16.40
C GLU A 17 -19.95 -12.89 -15.66
N GLY A 18 -20.34 -13.95 -14.96
CA GLY A 18 -21.57 -14.02 -14.16
C GLY A 18 -21.35 -13.77 -12.67
N LYS A 19 -22.44 -13.51 -11.95
CA LYS A 19 -22.44 -13.49 -10.47
C LYS A 19 -22.25 -14.89 -9.91
N CYS A 20 -21.85 -14.98 -8.64
CA CYS A 20 -21.70 -16.25 -7.92
C CYS A 20 -20.85 -17.30 -8.66
N PHE A 21 -19.79 -16.86 -9.34
CA PHE A 21 -18.79 -17.71 -10.00
C PHE A 21 -19.33 -18.51 -11.18
N THR A 22 -20.23 -17.91 -11.95
CA THR A 22 -20.89 -18.53 -13.11
C THR A 22 -20.42 -17.93 -14.44
N GLY A 23 -20.69 -18.63 -15.55
CA GLY A 23 -20.38 -18.16 -16.91
C GLY A 23 -18.93 -18.40 -17.33
N ARG A 24 -18.49 -17.65 -18.35
CA ARG A 24 -17.10 -17.67 -18.82
C ARG A 24 -16.19 -17.16 -17.70
N LYS A 25 -14.98 -17.74 -17.61
CA LYS A 25 -13.97 -17.33 -16.64
C LYS A 25 -12.62 -17.02 -17.28
N LEU A 26 -11.84 -16.17 -16.63
CA LEU A 26 -10.44 -15.89 -16.93
C LEU A 26 -9.61 -16.20 -15.68
N GLU A 27 -8.68 -17.15 -15.79
CA GLU A 27 -7.70 -17.46 -14.74
C GLU A 27 -6.38 -16.72 -15.03
N VAL A 28 -5.84 -16.03 -14.02
CA VAL A 28 -4.62 -15.24 -14.11
C VAL A 28 -3.67 -15.62 -12.97
N ARG A 29 -2.37 -15.76 -13.29
CA ARG A 29 -1.31 -16.17 -12.34
C ARG A 29 -0.13 -15.20 -12.24
N GLY A 30 -0.26 -14.03 -12.87
CA GLY A 30 0.72 -12.95 -12.87
C GLY A 30 0.09 -11.67 -13.41
N ASP A 31 0.90 -10.73 -13.86
CA ASP A 31 0.40 -9.52 -14.49
C ASP A 31 -0.45 -9.85 -15.75
N CYS A 32 -1.58 -9.16 -15.91
CA CYS A 32 -2.42 -9.20 -17.10
C CYS A 32 -2.86 -7.78 -17.42
N ASP A 33 -2.23 -7.17 -18.42
CA ASP A 33 -2.45 -5.79 -18.87
C ASP A 33 -3.72 -5.61 -19.71
N ASN A 34 -4.22 -6.67 -20.34
CA ASN A 34 -5.46 -6.59 -21.12
C ASN A 34 -6.23 -7.91 -21.12
N PHE A 35 -7.43 -7.93 -20.54
CA PHE A 35 -8.29 -9.12 -20.51
C PHE A 35 -8.81 -9.51 -21.89
N GLN A 36 -8.98 -8.57 -22.82
CA GLN A 36 -9.47 -8.85 -24.17
C GLN A 36 -8.47 -9.66 -24.99
N ASP A 37 -7.16 -9.44 -24.79
CA ASP A 37 -6.10 -10.23 -25.43
C ASP A 37 -6.12 -11.70 -24.97
N ARG A 38 -6.79 -11.97 -23.85
CA ARG A 38 -7.06 -13.31 -23.32
C ARG A 38 -8.46 -13.82 -23.67
N GLY A 39 -9.18 -13.13 -24.56
CA GLY A 39 -10.52 -13.48 -25.03
C GLY A 39 -11.64 -13.20 -24.02
N PHE A 40 -11.39 -12.34 -23.02
CA PHE A 40 -12.35 -12.01 -21.96
C PHE A 40 -12.81 -10.55 -22.08
N MET A 41 -14.12 -10.33 -22.25
CA MET A 41 -14.69 -9.05 -22.74
C MET A 41 -14.84 -7.97 -21.66
N ASN A 42 -13.85 -7.83 -20.77
CA ASN A 42 -13.80 -6.88 -19.66
C ASN A 42 -15.04 -6.86 -18.73
N ARG A 43 -15.84 -7.92 -18.74
CA ARG A 43 -17.07 -8.03 -17.95
C ARG A 43 -16.84 -8.97 -16.78
N VAL A 44 -16.73 -8.42 -15.58
CA VAL A 44 -16.43 -9.14 -14.33
C VAL A 44 -17.54 -8.90 -13.32
N ASN A 45 -18.33 -9.94 -13.08
CA ASN A 45 -19.42 -9.90 -12.10
C ASN A 45 -19.10 -10.69 -10.83
N SER A 46 -18.09 -11.56 -10.80
CA SER A 46 -17.60 -12.17 -9.57
C SER A 46 -16.14 -12.59 -9.70
N ILE A 47 -15.46 -12.70 -8.56
CA ILE A 47 -14.01 -12.96 -8.49
C ILE A 47 -13.71 -13.97 -7.39
N ARG A 48 -12.80 -14.89 -7.65
CA ARG A 48 -12.13 -15.70 -6.62
C ARG A 48 -10.66 -15.35 -6.60
N VAL A 49 -10.13 -15.06 -5.42
CA VAL A 49 -8.70 -14.91 -5.20
C VAL A 49 -8.25 -16.14 -4.44
N GLU A 50 -7.67 -17.10 -5.16
CA GLU A 50 -7.21 -18.37 -4.58
C GLU A 50 -5.89 -18.22 -3.82
N SER A 51 -5.06 -17.22 -4.15
CA SER A 51 -3.81 -16.96 -3.44
C SER A 51 -3.24 -15.55 -3.69
N GLY A 52 -2.54 -15.05 -2.67
CA GLY A 52 -1.94 -13.72 -2.67
C GLY A 52 -2.96 -12.59 -2.52
N ALA A 53 -2.50 -11.38 -2.81
CA ALA A 53 -3.34 -10.20 -2.97
C ALA A 53 -3.11 -9.61 -4.36
N TRP A 54 -4.12 -8.94 -4.89
CA TRP A 54 -4.17 -8.48 -6.26
C TRP A 54 -4.65 -7.04 -6.31
N ILE A 55 -4.06 -6.26 -7.20
CA ILE A 55 -4.59 -4.97 -7.61
C ILE A 55 -5.22 -5.12 -8.99
N CYS A 56 -6.50 -4.78 -9.09
CA CYS A 56 -7.28 -4.83 -10.33
C CYS A 56 -7.65 -3.41 -10.76
N PHE A 57 -7.83 -3.24 -12.07
CA PHE A 57 -8.10 -1.95 -12.68
C PHE A 57 -9.28 -2.05 -13.64
N ASP A 58 -10.13 -1.02 -13.65
CA ASP A 58 -11.28 -0.97 -14.55
C ASP A 58 -10.87 -0.91 -16.04
N HIS A 59 -9.73 -0.30 -16.38
CA HIS A 59 -9.22 -0.23 -17.76
C HIS A 59 -8.03 -1.17 -18.02
N PRO A 60 -7.75 -1.47 -19.31
CA PRO A 60 -6.48 -2.07 -19.71
C PRO A 60 -5.26 -1.20 -19.34
N ASP A 61 -4.08 -1.78 -19.42
CA ASP A 61 -2.77 -1.17 -19.13
C ASP A 61 -2.63 -0.63 -17.70
N PHE A 62 -3.35 -1.19 -16.73
CA PHE A 62 -3.29 -0.82 -15.32
C PHE A 62 -3.75 0.62 -15.04
N LYS A 63 -4.83 1.04 -15.72
CA LYS A 63 -5.36 2.41 -15.68
C LYS A 63 -6.75 2.48 -15.04
N GLY A 64 -7.10 3.68 -14.58
CA GLY A 64 -8.41 4.02 -14.04
C GLY A 64 -8.60 3.60 -12.58
N GLN A 65 -9.83 3.26 -12.19
CA GLN A 65 -10.17 2.92 -10.82
C GLN A 65 -9.48 1.64 -10.36
N GLN A 66 -8.92 1.67 -9.16
CA GLN A 66 -8.15 0.57 -8.57
C GLN A 66 -8.98 -0.16 -7.51
N TYR A 67 -8.78 -1.47 -7.44
CA TYR A 67 -9.39 -2.35 -6.45
C TYR A 67 -8.35 -3.30 -5.88
N ILE A 68 -8.17 -3.28 -4.55
CA ILE A 68 -7.32 -4.24 -3.85
C ILE A 68 -8.19 -5.42 -3.43
N LEU A 69 -7.78 -6.63 -3.83
CA LEU A 69 -8.47 -7.88 -3.54
C LEU A 69 -7.51 -8.82 -2.82
N GLU A 70 -7.89 -9.25 -1.63
CA GLU A 70 -7.15 -10.24 -0.86
C GLU A 70 -7.73 -11.64 -1.10
N HIS A 71 -7.06 -12.66 -0.58
CA HIS A 71 -7.55 -14.04 -0.64
C HIS A 71 -9.02 -14.13 -0.16
N GLY A 72 -9.88 -14.68 -1.01
CA GLY A 72 -11.30 -14.83 -0.70
C GLY A 72 -12.21 -14.91 -1.91
N GLU A 73 -13.51 -14.88 -1.61
CA GLU A 73 -14.60 -14.99 -2.59
C GLU A 73 -15.41 -13.69 -2.66
N TYR A 74 -15.58 -13.18 -3.87
CA TYR A 74 -16.31 -11.96 -4.18
C TYR A 74 -17.46 -12.27 -5.14
N PRO A 75 -18.66 -12.64 -4.64
CA PRO A 75 -19.75 -13.15 -5.48
C PRO A 75 -20.45 -12.09 -6.35
N GLU A 76 -20.23 -10.79 -6.09
CA GLU A 76 -20.72 -9.67 -6.90
C GLU A 76 -19.84 -8.42 -6.79
N PHE A 77 -19.93 -7.49 -7.75
CA PHE A 77 -18.99 -6.36 -7.87
C PHE A 77 -19.02 -5.34 -6.73
N GLN A 78 -20.11 -5.28 -5.99
CA GLN A 78 -20.22 -4.45 -4.79
C GLN A 78 -19.30 -4.94 -3.67
N ARG A 79 -18.86 -6.21 -3.70
CA ARG A 79 -17.97 -6.79 -2.68
C ARG A 79 -16.54 -6.26 -2.75
N TRP A 80 -16.17 -5.60 -3.85
CA TRP A 80 -14.92 -4.87 -3.98
C TRP A 80 -15.14 -3.37 -4.19
N ASN A 81 -16.31 -2.86 -3.77
CA ASN A 81 -16.70 -1.45 -3.87
C ASN A 81 -16.70 -0.89 -5.32
N SER A 82 -16.94 -1.74 -6.33
CA SER A 82 -17.21 -1.24 -7.68
C SER A 82 -18.68 -0.84 -7.85
N HIS A 83 -18.92 0.09 -8.79
CA HIS A 83 -20.24 0.55 -9.19
C HIS A 83 -20.72 -0.07 -10.52
N ASN A 84 -19.85 -0.81 -11.21
CA ASN A 84 -20.13 -1.50 -12.47
C ASN A 84 -19.34 -2.82 -12.56
N ASP A 85 -19.58 -3.59 -13.62
CA ASP A 85 -18.93 -4.87 -13.90
C ASP A 85 -17.75 -4.76 -14.87
N HIS A 86 -17.17 -3.57 -15.07
CA HIS A 86 -16.06 -3.37 -16.01
C HIS A 86 -14.69 -3.54 -15.32
N MET A 87 -13.86 -4.43 -15.86
CA MET A 87 -12.49 -4.66 -15.40
C MET A 87 -11.60 -5.10 -16.56
N GLY A 88 -10.43 -4.47 -16.71
CA GLY A 88 -9.60 -4.63 -17.91
C GLY A 88 -8.19 -5.16 -17.66
N SER A 89 -7.66 -5.02 -16.44
CA SER A 89 -6.31 -5.48 -16.12
C SER A 89 -6.11 -5.77 -14.64
N CYS A 90 -5.07 -6.54 -14.30
CA CYS A 90 -4.71 -6.85 -12.92
C CYS A 90 -3.22 -7.17 -12.75
N LYS A 91 -2.71 -6.99 -11.54
CA LYS A 91 -1.36 -7.42 -11.11
C LYS A 91 -1.41 -8.05 -9.72
N PRO A 92 -0.55 -9.04 -9.46
CA PRO A 92 -0.32 -9.47 -8.08
C PRO A 92 0.39 -8.37 -7.29
N ILE A 93 -0.01 -8.18 -6.04
CA ILE A 93 0.67 -7.33 -5.08
C ILE A 93 1.85 -8.12 -4.52
N ARG A 94 3.06 -7.68 -4.87
CA ARG A 94 4.30 -8.26 -4.33
C ARG A 94 4.58 -7.58 -3.00
N MET A 95 4.50 -8.32 -1.90
CA MET A 95 4.92 -7.82 -0.59
C MET A 95 6.40 -8.09 -0.40
N HIS A 96 7.18 -7.04 -0.16
CA HIS A 96 8.60 -7.13 0.18
C HIS A 96 8.76 -6.79 1.67
N GLY A 97 8.95 -7.84 2.47
CA GLY A 97 9.30 -7.82 3.89
C GLY A 97 8.18 -7.56 4.91
N GLU A 98 8.57 -7.61 6.19
CA GLU A 98 7.66 -7.63 7.35
C GLU A 98 7.53 -6.28 8.06
N HIS A 99 8.34 -5.28 7.67
CA HIS A 99 8.42 -3.97 8.33
C HIS A 99 8.00 -2.91 7.32
N TYR A 100 6.76 -2.46 7.45
CA TYR A 100 6.20 -1.37 6.66
C TYR A 100 5.94 -0.17 7.56
N ARG A 101 6.33 1.02 7.08
CA ARG A 101 6.12 2.27 7.78
C ARG A 101 5.71 3.34 6.78
N ILE A 102 4.72 4.14 7.13
CA ILE A 102 4.25 5.26 6.34
C ILE A 102 4.31 6.52 7.20
N GLU A 103 4.87 7.59 6.65
CA GLU A 103 4.77 8.93 7.24
C GLU A 103 3.84 9.78 6.38
N LEU A 104 2.77 10.28 6.98
CA LEU A 104 1.81 11.19 6.35
C LEU A 104 2.08 12.62 6.79
N PHE A 105 2.14 13.55 5.85
CA PHE A 105 2.44 14.97 6.10
C PHE A 105 1.28 15.88 5.70
N GLU A 106 0.97 16.85 6.56
CA GLU A 106 -0.06 17.86 6.28
C GLU A 106 0.36 18.88 5.20
N ALA A 107 1.64 19.03 4.88
CA ALA A 107 2.11 19.96 3.84
C ALA A 107 2.91 19.25 2.74
N CYS A 108 3.16 19.98 1.64
CA CYS A 108 3.99 19.49 0.55
C CYS A 108 5.45 19.33 0.99
N ASN A 109 6.23 18.56 0.22
CA ASN A 109 7.67 18.39 0.42
C ASN A 109 8.04 17.87 1.82
N PHE A 110 7.20 17.01 2.40
CA PHE A 110 7.44 16.35 3.69
C PHE A 110 7.60 17.33 4.87
N SER A 111 6.82 18.40 4.87
CA SER A 111 6.88 19.45 5.89
C SER A 111 5.61 19.52 6.74
N GLY A 112 5.66 20.32 7.80
CA GLY A 112 4.55 20.51 8.73
C GLY A 112 4.36 19.35 9.70
N GLN A 113 3.16 19.23 10.24
CA GLN A 113 2.81 18.12 11.13
C GLN A 113 2.82 16.81 10.35
N CYS A 114 3.34 15.75 10.99
CA CYS A 114 3.35 14.41 10.43
C CYS A 114 2.88 13.36 11.43
N VAL A 115 2.42 12.23 10.90
CA VAL A 115 2.04 11.04 11.65
C VAL A 115 2.69 9.82 11.02
N GLU A 116 3.28 9.00 11.87
CA GLU A 116 3.82 7.69 11.52
C GLU A 116 2.74 6.60 11.69
N ILE A 117 2.63 5.71 10.71
CA ILE A 117 1.71 4.58 10.66
C ILE A 117 2.50 3.32 10.35
N CYS A 118 2.42 2.35 11.26
CA CYS A 118 3.06 1.02 11.12
C CYS A 118 2.04 -0.13 11.15
N GLU A 119 0.76 0.20 11.33
CA GLU A 119 -0.37 -0.73 11.47
C GLU A 119 -1.63 -0.08 10.88
N ASP A 120 -2.70 -0.85 10.70
CA ASP A 120 -3.96 -0.33 10.23
C ASP A 120 -4.47 0.82 11.11
N CYS A 121 -4.79 1.95 10.48
CA CYS A 121 -5.30 3.14 11.16
C CYS A 121 -6.67 3.50 10.59
N PRO A 122 -7.78 3.10 11.23
CA PRO A 122 -9.13 3.35 10.71
C PRO A 122 -9.52 4.83 10.73
N PHE A 123 -8.86 5.65 11.56
CA PHE A 123 -9.17 7.07 11.70
C PHE A 123 -7.90 7.89 11.97
N LEU A 124 -7.45 8.63 10.96
CA LEU A 124 -6.19 9.37 11.00
C LEU A 124 -6.16 10.47 12.08
N GLN A 125 -7.29 11.11 12.35
CA GLN A 125 -7.37 12.16 13.35
C GLN A 125 -7.14 11.63 14.78
N SER A 126 -7.34 10.32 15.03
CA SER A 126 -6.97 9.69 16.32
C SER A 126 -5.46 9.71 16.56
N ARG A 127 -4.65 9.82 15.50
CA ARG A 127 -3.19 9.89 15.56
C ARG A 127 -2.67 11.33 15.61
N GLY A 128 -3.57 12.31 15.72
CA GLY A 128 -3.23 13.71 15.92
C GLY A 128 -3.24 14.56 14.65
N LEU A 129 -3.46 13.99 13.45
CA LEU A 129 -3.65 14.79 12.23
C LEU A 129 -4.91 15.67 12.38
N SER A 130 -4.69 16.98 12.46
CA SER A 130 -5.76 17.94 12.73
C SER A 130 -6.49 18.37 11.46
N LYS A 131 -5.82 18.27 10.31
CA LYS A 131 -6.37 18.60 9.01
C LYS A 131 -6.97 17.40 8.30
N ASN A 132 -7.98 17.69 7.48
CA ASN A 132 -8.62 16.71 6.61
C ASN A 132 -7.87 16.52 5.28
N CYS A 133 -6.58 16.86 5.21
CA CYS A 133 -5.77 16.72 4.01
C CYS A 133 -4.38 16.16 4.32
N ILE A 134 -3.92 15.27 3.44
CA ILE A 134 -2.55 14.77 3.38
C ILE A 134 -1.97 15.31 2.08
N ASN A 135 -0.83 16.00 2.16
CA ASN A 135 -0.23 16.67 1.00
C ASN A 135 1.07 16.02 0.55
N SER A 136 1.73 15.24 1.40
CA SER A 136 2.83 14.37 0.98
C SER A 136 2.93 13.13 1.87
N VAL A 137 3.50 12.05 1.31
CA VAL A 137 3.61 10.75 1.97
C VAL A 137 4.99 10.17 1.71
N LYS A 138 5.61 9.60 2.73
CA LYS A 138 6.77 8.71 2.58
C LYS A 138 6.37 7.29 2.93
N VAL A 139 6.74 6.34 2.09
CA VAL A 139 6.50 4.91 2.29
C VAL A 139 7.86 4.24 2.45
N TYR A 140 8.01 3.48 3.52
CA TYR A 140 9.22 2.74 3.87
C TYR A 140 8.88 1.24 3.92
N GLY A 141 9.75 0.42 3.34
CA GLY A 141 9.68 -1.04 3.33
C GLY A 141 11.04 -1.68 3.64
N ASP A 142 10.98 -2.76 4.43
CA ASP A 142 11.95 -3.85 4.66
C ASP A 142 13.43 -3.61 5.08
N GLY A 143 13.79 -2.48 5.69
CA GLY A 143 15.15 -2.26 6.25
C GLY A 143 15.26 -1.91 7.75
N ARG A 144 14.99 -2.85 8.68
CA ARG A 144 15.12 -2.73 10.17
C ARG A 144 16.29 -1.83 10.65
N PRO A 145 16.22 -1.15 11.84
CA PRO A 145 15.65 -1.71 13.07
C PRO A 145 14.76 -0.79 13.93
N LEU A 146 13.85 -1.42 14.67
CA LEU A 146 13.18 -0.82 15.82
C LEU A 146 14.04 -0.98 17.10
N GLN A 147 14.18 0.15 17.80
CA GLN A 147 14.83 0.42 19.10
C GLN A 147 16.37 0.31 19.20
N GLY A 148 17.02 1.49 19.23
CA GLY A 148 18.26 1.71 19.99
C GLY A 148 19.49 2.23 19.25
N GLN A 149 19.42 2.65 17.98
CA GLN A 149 20.62 3.08 17.24
C GLN A 149 20.52 4.52 16.71
N THR A 150 21.40 5.36 17.25
CA THR A 150 21.77 6.69 16.75
C THR A 150 22.09 6.64 15.27
N GLU A 151 21.51 7.55 14.49
CA GLU A 151 21.98 7.84 13.13
C GLU A 151 23.48 8.16 13.18
N THR A 152 24.29 7.24 12.67
CA THR A 152 25.70 7.53 12.39
C THR A 152 25.74 8.03 10.96
N ALA A 153 26.21 9.25 10.75
CA ALA A 153 26.44 9.77 9.41
C ALA A 153 27.39 8.83 8.63
N ILE A 154 27.29 8.84 7.30
CA ILE A 154 28.11 8.03 6.36
C ILE A 154 29.64 8.22 6.49
N ASP A 155 30.10 9.07 7.42
CA ASP A 155 31.50 9.34 7.75
C ASP A 155 31.86 8.93 9.19
N GLY A 156 31.03 8.10 9.85
CA GLY A 156 31.32 7.56 11.18
C GLY A 156 31.42 8.60 12.31
N THR A 157 31.08 9.86 12.05
CA THR A 157 31.10 10.92 13.07
C THR A 157 29.74 10.94 13.79
N PRO A 158 29.71 10.90 15.15
CA PRO A 158 28.46 11.04 15.90
C PRO A 158 27.84 12.42 15.66
N ALA A 159 26.51 12.47 15.45
CA ALA A 159 25.78 13.73 15.38
C ALA A 159 25.88 14.48 16.73
N PRO A 160 26.10 15.80 16.74
CA PRO A 160 26.11 16.57 17.97
C PRO A 160 24.73 16.51 18.63
N PRO A 161 24.65 16.44 19.98
CA PRO A 161 23.37 16.41 20.66
C PRO A 161 22.58 17.69 20.38
N ALA A 162 21.28 17.53 20.10
CA ALA A 162 20.36 18.64 19.89
C ALA A 162 20.43 19.60 21.08
N GLY A 163 20.87 20.83 20.82
CA GLY A 163 21.04 21.86 21.84
C GLY A 163 19.75 22.06 22.62
N THR A 164 19.83 21.91 23.94
CA THR A 164 18.79 22.38 24.84
C THR A 164 18.77 23.91 24.74
N ASP A 165 17.72 24.45 24.13
CA ASP A 165 17.35 25.86 24.24
C ASP A 165 16.97 26.14 25.70
N GLY A 166 17.98 26.55 26.48
CA GLY A 166 17.86 27.02 27.85
C GLY A 166 17.97 28.54 27.86
N GLY A 167 16.81 29.20 27.84
CA GLY A 167 16.72 30.66 27.88
C GLY A 167 17.25 31.30 29.18
N ARG A 168 17.62 32.58 29.01
CA ARG A 168 17.72 33.68 30.00
C ARG A 168 18.75 33.53 31.14
N HIS A 169 19.73 34.44 31.21
CA HIS A 169 19.62 35.71 31.96
C HIS A 169 20.95 36.50 31.95
N SER A 170 20.82 37.80 31.67
CA SER A 170 21.58 38.95 32.21
C SER A 170 22.93 38.74 32.93
N GLY A 171 23.95 39.51 32.51
CA GLY A 171 25.10 39.83 33.36
C GLY A 171 26.12 40.75 32.71
N PHE A 172 25.93 42.06 32.85
CA PHE A 172 27.03 43.05 32.79
C PHE A 172 28.18 42.63 33.73
N LYS A 173 29.43 42.89 33.34
CA LYS A 173 30.45 43.50 34.23
C LYS A 173 31.74 43.90 33.49
N HIS A 174 32.00 45.20 33.62
CA HIS A 174 33.24 46.01 33.57
C HIS A 174 34.19 45.90 32.38
#